data_AF-A0AAD6ZCQ6-F1
#
_entry.id   AF-A0AAD6ZCQ6-F1
#
_cell.length_a   1.000
_cell.length_b   1.000
_cell.length_c   1.000
_cell.angle_alpha   90.00
_cell.angle_beta   90.00
_cell.angle_gamma   90.00
#
_symmetry.space_group_name_H-M   'P 1'
#
loop_
_entity.id
_entity.type
_entity.pdbx_description
1 polymer ?
#
loop_
_entity_poly.entity_id
_entity_poly.type
_entity_poly.pdbx_seq_one_letter_code
_entity_poly.pdbx_strand_id
1 'polypeptide(L)'
;MAHPLLAHAHDPEFLKTHLQYADWDSKYVFSPPAPASLFIQLARKTQVIVDRCGRIIGVLIAPPLPGEEWESIVQAATTAMREARDKMTFPVGAYHHRRSYSDGFPTGSQGFAFGGGRENLGNIKASSAWNAAAMEELLEDPNVVRMTTYPIRPLFLPYQAFCYLIFADYHTTKQVLVRKNPGLRRTFTRSPFAAVTVNLGPVSVSLPHTDAANKADGMCLIGALGSFDADKGGQLVCWDYDLIIRFPPGCSILIPSAVVTHSNTPIRDGEERFSIIQYTAGGLFRWVANGFQSDRSWLASASAEDLARREEERKARCADALKKFPLWKDVKVRNFSGRGRVEVWDSGDVTDFSNLTDCESEGERPAKRKRQT
;
A
#
# COMPACT_ATOMS: atom_id res chain seq x y z
N MET A 1 -8.31 -15.65 -20.70
CA MET A 1 -9.39 -14.85 -21.31
C MET A 1 -9.63 -13.67 -20.40
N ALA A 2 -9.73 -12.44 -20.92
CA ALA A 2 -10.06 -11.29 -20.09
C ALA A 2 -11.44 -11.52 -19.47
N HIS A 3 -11.59 -11.22 -18.18
CA HIS A 3 -12.87 -11.33 -17.48
C HIS A 3 -13.96 -10.55 -18.26
N PRO A 4 -15.16 -11.11 -18.51
CA PRO A 4 -16.18 -10.45 -19.33
C PRO A 4 -16.52 -9.02 -18.86
N LEU A 5 -16.44 -8.78 -17.55
CA LEU A 5 -16.70 -7.45 -16.97
C LEU A 5 -15.58 -6.43 -17.27
N LEU A 6 -14.34 -6.86 -17.56
CA LEU A 6 -13.24 -5.93 -17.88
C LEU A 6 -13.50 -5.14 -19.17
N ALA A 7 -14.26 -5.71 -20.11
CA ALA A 7 -14.63 -5.03 -21.36
C ALA A 7 -15.52 -3.78 -21.12
N HIS A 8 -16.26 -3.78 -20.00
CA HIS A 8 -17.18 -2.70 -19.64
C HIS A 8 -16.71 -1.89 -18.43
N ALA A 9 -15.47 -2.10 -17.96
CA ALA A 9 -14.91 -1.40 -16.80
C ALA A 9 -14.78 0.12 -16.99
N HIS A 10 -14.88 0.58 -18.23
CA HIS A 10 -14.85 1.98 -18.62
C HIS A 10 -16.23 2.62 -18.75
N ASP A 11 -17.32 1.85 -18.62
CA ASP A 11 -18.69 2.36 -18.81
C ASP A 11 -19.36 2.58 -17.45
N PRO A 12 -19.49 3.84 -16.98
CA PRO A 12 -20.09 4.13 -15.68
C PRO A 12 -21.56 3.73 -15.59
N GLU A 13 -22.31 3.73 -16.70
CA GLU A 13 -23.73 3.35 -16.71
C GLU A 13 -23.90 1.83 -16.69
N PHE A 14 -23.03 1.10 -17.39
CA PHE A 14 -22.94 -0.36 -17.24
C PHE A 14 -22.64 -0.74 -15.78
N LEU A 15 -21.63 -0.09 -15.19
CA LEU A 15 -21.26 -0.27 -13.79
C LEU A 15 -22.32 0.20 -12.79
N LYS A 16 -23.37 0.94 -13.18
CA LYS A 16 -24.47 1.28 -12.26
C LYS A 16 -25.64 0.32 -12.38
N THR A 17 -25.90 -0.20 -13.57
CA THR A 17 -27.11 -0.95 -13.91
C THR A 17 -26.94 -2.47 -13.78
N HIS A 18 -25.71 -2.98 -13.82
CA HIS A 18 -25.42 -4.42 -13.84
C HIS A 18 -24.76 -4.94 -12.55
N LEU A 19 -24.63 -4.10 -11.51
CA LEU A 19 -24.16 -4.55 -10.19
C LEU A 19 -25.36 -4.92 -9.33
N GLN A 20 -25.33 -6.10 -8.72
CA GLN A 20 -26.32 -6.52 -7.74
C GLN A 20 -25.75 -6.35 -6.34
N TYR A 21 -26.56 -5.81 -5.43
CA TYR A 21 -26.24 -5.75 -4.01
C TYR A 21 -26.64 -7.10 -3.39
N ALA A 22 -25.70 -7.77 -2.73
CA ALA A 22 -25.98 -8.97 -1.96
C ALA A 22 -25.98 -8.63 -0.47
N ASP A 23 -27.06 -8.94 0.23
CA ASP A 23 -27.10 -8.88 1.70
C ASP A 23 -26.09 -9.90 2.26
N TRP A 24 -25.22 -9.45 3.15
CA TRP A 24 -24.11 -10.26 3.63
C TRP A 24 -23.92 -10.18 5.15
N ASP A 25 -23.71 -11.34 5.77
CA ASP A 25 -23.72 -11.59 7.22
C ASP A 25 -22.49 -11.05 8.01
N SER A 26 -21.65 -10.26 7.33
CA SER A 26 -20.54 -9.49 7.90
C SER A 26 -19.34 -10.28 8.46
N LYS A 27 -19.12 -11.54 8.05
CA LYS A 27 -18.05 -12.39 8.64
C LYS A 27 -16.85 -12.66 7.70
N TYR A 28 -17.02 -13.40 6.59
CA TYR A 28 -15.93 -13.67 5.61
C TYR A 28 -16.41 -13.65 4.15
N VAL A 29 -15.60 -13.13 3.23
CA VAL A 29 -15.88 -13.21 1.79
C VAL A 29 -15.13 -14.40 1.20
N PHE A 30 -15.87 -15.42 0.78
CA PHE A 30 -15.37 -16.48 -0.07
C PHE A 30 -15.54 -16.04 -1.53
N SER A 31 -14.46 -16.02 -2.31
CA SER A 31 -14.51 -15.79 -3.76
C SER A 31 -14.62 -17.15 -4.46
N PRO A 32 -15.82 -17.57 -4.92
CA PRO A 32 -15.98 -18.82 -5.65
C PRO A 32 -15.39 -18.68 -7.07
N PRO A 33 -14.98 -19.79 -7.71
CA PRO A 33 -14.54 -19.76 -9.10
C PRO A 33 -15.76 -19.69 -10.06
N ALA A 34 -16.41 -18.52 -10.18
CA ALA A 34 -17.41 -18.09 -11.20
C ALA A 34 -18.73 -18.92 -11.34
N PRO A 35 -19.84 -18.38 -11.94
CA PRO A 35 -19.96 -17.12 -12.70
C PRO A 35 -20.92 -16.05 -12.10
N ALA A 36 -20.55 -14.79 -12.36
CA ALA A 36 -21.43 -13.63 -12.60
C ALA A 36 -22.32 -13.06 -11.48
N SER A 37 -22.16 -13.45 -10.21
CA SER A 37 -22.75 -12.67 -9.11
C SER A 37 -21.70 -11.74 -8.52
N LEU A 38 -21.83 -10.44 -8.81
CA LEU A 38 -21.00 -9.42 -8.21
C LEU A 38 -21.50 -9.15 -6.79
N PHE A 39 -20.60 -9.22 -5.80
CA PHE A 39 -20.96 -8.98 -4.40
C PHE A 39 -20.55 -7.58 -3.97
N ILE A 40 -21.39 -6.93 -3.15
CA ILE A 40 -21.09 -5.63 -2.52
C ILE A 40 -20.83 -5.84 -1.03
N GLN A 41 -19.63 -5.51 -0.58
CA GLN A 41 -19.22 -5.65 0.82
C GLN A 41 -19.23 -4.31 1.56
N LEU A 42 -19.87 -4.25 2.74
CA LEU A 42 -19.93 -3.06 3.62
C LEU A 42 -18.69 -2.94 4.53
N ALA A 43 -17.97 -1.81 4.47
CA ALA A 43 -16.70 -1.59 5.19
C ALA A 43 -16.77 -1.18 6.67
N ARG A 44 -17.90 -1.35 7.37
CA ARG A 44 -17.99 -0.98 8.80
C ARG A 44 -17.37 -2.01 9.76
N LYS A 45 -16.92 -3.16 9.27
CA LYS A 45 -16.23 -4.20 10.06
C LYS A 45 -14.96 -4.66 9.35
N THR A 46 -13.93 -4.95 10.15
CA THR A 46 -12.71 -5.58 9.64
C THR A 46 -13.07 -6.97 9.16
N GLN A 47 -12.78 -7.25 7.90
CA GLN A 47 -13.20 -8.45 7.20
C GLN A 47 -12.05 -8.97 6.35
N VAL A 48 -11.99 -10.28 6.17
CA VAL A 48 -10.96 -10.91 5.36
C VAL A 48 -11.56 -11.54 4.12
N ILE A 49 -10.80 -11.48 3.03
CA ILE A 49 -11.08 -12.18 1.77
C ILE A 49 -10.19 -13.42 1.78
N VAL A 50 -10.80 -14.59 1.55
CA VAL A 50 -10.08 -15.87 1.59
C VAL A 50 -10.16 -16.61 0.26
N ASP A 51 -9.06 -17.27 -0.11
CA ASP A 51 -9.04 -18.19 -1.26
C ASP A 51 -9.73 -19.53 -0.93
N ARG A 52 -9.85 -20.40 -1.94
CA ARG A 52 -10.42 -21.76 -1.79
C ARG A 52 -9.70 -22.66 -0.78
N CYS A 53 -8.43 -22.36 -0.48
CA CYS A 53 -7.62 -23.07 0.50
C CYS A 53 -7.71 -22.44 1.90
N GLY A 54 -8.47 -21.34 2.05
CA GLY A 54 -8.62 -20.58 3.28
C GLY A 54 -7.45 -19.63 3.55
N ARG A 55 -6.60 -19.32 2.58
CA ARG A 55 -5.54 -18.31 2.72
C ARG A 55 -6.15 -16.92 2.69
N ILE A 56 -5.70 -16.03 3.57
CA ILE A 56 -6.15 -14.64 3.61
C ILE A 56 -5.47 -13.86 2.48
N ILE A 57 -6.23 -13.53 1.43
CA ILE A 57 -5.75 -12.86 0.20
C ILE A 57 -6.23 -11.40 0.10
N GLY A 58 -6.87 -10.90 1.15
CA GLY A 58 -7.21 -9.50 1.31
C GLY A 58 -7.75 -9.22 2.71
N VAL A 59 -7.58 -8.00 3.19
CA VAL A 59 -8.09 -7.57 4.49
C VAL A 59 -8.72 -6.20 4.33
N LEU A 60 -10.04 -6.12 4.41
CA LEU A 60 -10.76 -4.87 4.57
C LEU A 60 -10.67 -4.47 6.05
N ILE A 61 -10.16 -3.29 6.30
CA ILE A 61 -9.85 -2.81 7.64
C ILE A 61 -10.88 -1.73 7.98
N ALA A 62 -11.70 -2.02 9.00
CA ALA A 62 -12.66 -1.05 9.48
C ALA A 62 -11.95 0.13 10.15
N PRO A 63 -12.57 1.32 10.08
CA PRO A 63 -12.14 2.42 10.91
C PRO A 63 -12.19 2.04 12.40
N PRO A 64 -11.44 2.75 13.26
CA PRO A 64 -11.63 2.70 14.71
C PRO A 64 -13.11 2.89 15.10
N LEU A 65 -13.51 2.41 16.29
CA LEU A 65 -14.91 2.38 16.72
C LEU A 65 -15.59 3.78 16.64
N PRO A 66 -16.90 3.86 16.28
CA PRO A 66 -17.63 5.13 16.20
C PRO A 66 -17.66 5.85 17.55
N GLY A 67 -17.35 7.15 17.55
CA GLY A 67 -17.28 8.00 18.76
C GLY A 67 -15.90 8.61 19.01
N GLU A 68 -14.86 8.14 18.32
CA GLU A 68 -13.60 8.90 18.21
C GLU A 68 -13.71 9.96 17.10
N GLU A 69 -12.86 10.98 17.21
CA GLU A 69 -12.41 11.96 16.22
C GLU A 69 -12.07 11.38 14.81
N TRP A 70 -12.47 10.16 14.44
CA TRP A 70 -12.10 9.54 13.18
C TRP A 70 -12.64 10.28 11.96
N GLU A 71 -13.91 10.70 12.01
CA GLU A 71 -14.51 11.47 10.93
C GLU A 71 -13.81 12.84 10.77
N SER A 72 -13.50 13.52 11.89
CA SER A 72 -12.73 14.76 11.89
C SER A 72 -11.29 14.57 11.39
N ILE A 73 -10.62 13.48 11.78
CA ILE A 73 -9.29 13.08 11.27
C ILE A 73 -9.34 12.86 9.75
N VAL A 74 -10.33 12.11 9.25
CA VAL A 74 -10.46 11.83 7.81
C VAL A 74 -10.75 13.11 7.04
N GLN A 75 -11.58 14.00 7.59
CA GLN A 75 -11.86 15.31 7.00
C GLN A 75 -10.61 16.19 6.98
N ALA A 76 -9.86 16.25 8.08
CA ALA A 76 -8.61 17.01 8.16
C ALA A 76 -7.54 16.45 7.21
N ALA A 77 -7.38 15.13 7.13
CA ALA A 77 -6.49 14.49 6.17
C ALA A 77 -6.93 14.74 4.72
N THR A 78 -8.24 14.80 4.45
CA THR A 78 -8.78 15.18 3.13
C THR A 78 -8.42 16.63 2.78
N THR A 79 -8.51 17.55 3.74
CA THR A 79 -8.08 18.94 3.55
C THR A 79 -6.57 19.00 3.27
N ALA A 80 -5.74 18.29 4.02
CA ALA A 80 -4.30 18.24 3.79
C ALA A 80 -3.96 17.70 2.38
N MET A 81 -4.68 16.68 1.89
CA MET A 81 -4.53 16.19 0.51
C MET A 81 -4.85 17.27 -0.53
N ARG A 82 -5.91 18.07 -0.30
CA ARG A 82 -6.29 19.18 -1.18
C ARG A 82 -5.24 20.29 -1.19
N GLU A 83 -4.78 20.70 -0.01
CA GLU A 83 -3.73 21.71 0.14
C GLU A 83 -2.41 21.27 -0.48
N ALA A 84 -2.03 20.01 -0.30
CA ALA A 84 -0.84 19.44 -0.93
C ALA A 84 -0.95 19.45 -2.47
N ARG A 85 -2.13 19.11 -3.03
CA ARG A 85 -2.39 19.24 -4.47
C ARG A 85 -2.18 20.68 -4.93
N ASP A 86 -2.74 21.64 -4.21
CA ASP A 86 -2.70 23.06 -4.59
C ASP A 86 -1.29 23.68 -4.46
N LYS A 87 -0.46 23.15 -3.54
CA LYS A 87 0.96 23.51 -3.40
C LYS A 87 1.86 22.86 -4.46
N MET A 88 1.46 21.72 -5.02
CA MET A 88 2.24 20.98 -6.01
C MET A 88 1.98 21.47 -7.43
N THR A 89 3.01 21.41 -8.28
CA THR A 89 2.89 21.71 -9.71
C THR A 89 3.03 20.44 -10.54
N PHE A 90 2.08 20.21 -11.44
CA PHE A 90 2.05 19.04 -12.31
C PHE A 90 1.98 19.47 -13.78
N PRO A 91 2.84 18.93 -14.66
CA PRO A 91 2.64 19.13 -16.09
C PRO A 91 1.34 18.46 -16.54
N VAL A 92 0.73 18.93 -17.64
CA VAL A 92 -0.54 18.38 -18.17
C VAL A 92 -0.47 16.85 -18.34
N GLY A 93 0.64 16.34 -18.86
CA GLY A 93 0.84 14.89 -19.04
C GLY A 93 0.88 14.08 -17.74
N ALA A 94 1.05 14.70 -16.57
CA ALA A 94 1.03 13.99 -15.29
C ALA A 94 -0.38 13.62 -14.81
N TYR A 95 -1.43 14.25 -15.36
CA TYR A 95 -2.83 13.91 -15.09
C TYR A 95 -3.27 12.67 -15.88
N HIS A 96 -2.74 12.48 -17.07
CA HIS A 96 -3.08 11.37 -17.96
C HIS A 96 -1.98 10.30 -17.94
N HIS A 97 -2.07 9.40 -16.98
CA HIS A 97 -1.17 8.27 -16.85
C HIS A 97 -1.92 6.95 -17.10
N ARG A 98 -1.18 5.84 -17.28
CA ARG A 98 -1.72 4.51 -17.63
C ARG A 98 -2.87 3.97 -16.76
N ARG A 99 -3.12 4.60 -15.61
CA ARG A 99 -4.12 4.20 -14.61
C ARG A 99 -5.24 5.21 -14.47
N SER A 100 -5.11 6.44 -14.97
CA SER A 100 -6.16 7.44 -14.78
C SER A 100 -7.26 7.30 -15.82
N TYR A 101 -8.49 7.56 -15.39
CA TYR A 101 -9.65 7.68 -16.27
C TYR A 101 -9.77 9.09 -16.85
N SER A 102 -10.55 9.25 -17.94
CA SER A 102 -10.79 10.47 -18.75
C SER A 102 -10.08 11.75 -18.29
N ASP A 103 -10.56 12.34 -17.21
CA ASP A 103 -10.19 13.69 -16.74
C ASP A 103 -8.84 13.75 -16.02
N GLY A 104 -8.23 12.60 -15.78
CA GLY A 104 -6.93 12.48 -15.17
C GLY A 104 -6.90 12.84 -13.69
N PHE A 105 -5.81 12.49 -13.02
CA PHE A 105 -5.50 13.02 -11.69
C PHE A 105 -3.98 12.98 -11.48
N PRO A 106 -3.40 13.93 -10.72
CA PRO A 106 -1.98 13.92 -10.45
C PRO A 106 -1.65 12.96 -9.30
N THR A 107 -0.42 12.47 -9.30
CA THR A 107 0.08 11.59 -8.23
C THR A 107 1.39 12.11 -7.65
N GLY A 108 1.52 12.08 -6.33
CA GLY A 108 2.77 12.28 -5.61
C GLY A 108 3.33 10.94 -5.15
N SER A 109 4.65 10.74 -5.11
CA SER A 109 5.25 9.51 -4.61
C SER A 109 6.55 9.78 -3.86
N GLN A 110 6.78 9.05 -2.77
CA GLN A 110 7.99 9.14 -1.94
C GLN A 110 8.39 7.75 -1.42
N GLY A 111 9.66 7.60 -1.05
CA GLY A 111 10.23 6.38 -0.50
C GLY A 111 11.24 5.73 -1.44
N PHE A 112 11.45 4.42 -1.32
CA PHE A 112 12.55 3.71 -1.98
C PHE A 112 12.13 3.21 -3.36
N ALA A 113 13.04 3.28 -4.32
CA ALA A 113 12.82 2.80 -5.67
C ALA A 113 14.03 2.07 -6.24
N PHE A 114 13.73 0.92 -6.85
CA PHE A 114 14.63 0.17 -7.72
C PHE A 114 13.81 -0.62 -8.74
N GLY A 115 14.30 -0.68 -9.98
CA GLY A 115 13.55 -1.18 -11.15
C GLY A 115 13.17 -0.07 -12.13
N GLY A 116 12.45 -0.42 -13.21
CA GLY A 116 12.03 0.55 -14.23
C GLY A 116 13.19 1.20 -14.99
N GLY A 117 14.27 0.44 -15.23
CA GLY A 117 15.47 0.94 -15.92
C GLY A 117 16.49 1.65 -15.04
N ARG A 118 16.23 1.81 -13.74
CA ARG A 118 17.21 2.37 -12.80
C ARG A 118 18.42 1.45 -12.66
N GLU A 119 19.61 2.03 -12.75
CA GLU A 119 20.87 1.33 -12.50
C GLU A 119 21.13 1.11 -11.00
N ASN A 120 20.71 2.08 -10.18
CA ASN A 120 20.98 2.10 -8.75
C ASN A 120 19.71 2.24 -7.92
N LEU A 121 19.74 1.67 -6.71
CA LEU A 121 18.79 1.92 -5.64
C LEU A 121 18.83 3.41 -5.23
N GLY A 122 17.67 3.99 -4.94
CA GLY A 122 17.61 5.33 -4.35
C GLY A 122 16.20 5.76 -3.97
N ASN A 123 16.06 7.02 -3.58
CA ASN A 123 14.76 7.60 -3.31
C ASN A 123 13.98 7.82 -4.62
N ILE A 124 12.65 7.77 -4.53
CA ILE A 124 11.75 8.28 -5.57
C ILE A 124 12.03 9.79 -5.69
N LYS A 125 12.32 10.24 -6.91
CA LYS A 125 12.59 11.65 -7.19
C LYS A 125 11.26 12.34 -7.46
N ALA A 126 10.95 13.37 -6.67
CA ALA A 126 9.88 14.30 -7.02
C ALA A 126 10.26 15.07 -8.29
N SER A 127 9.25 15.58 -9.00
CA SER A 127 9.45 16.41 -10.20
C SER A 127 10.09 17.76 -9.91
N SER A 128 9.99 18.26 -8.68
CA SER A 128 10.60 19.53 -8.25
C SER A 128 10.88 19.51 -6.74
N ALA A 129 11.72 20.44 -6.27
CA ALA A 129 11.97 20.63 -4.84
C ALA A 129 10.71 21.08 -4.08
N TRP A 130 9.88 21.92 -4.70
CA TRP A 130 8.58 22.36 -4.15
C TRP A 130 7.61 21.19 -3.97
N ASN A 131 7.52 20.29 -4.96
CA ASN A 131 6.70 19.10 -4.83
C ASN A 131 7.25 18.13 -3.78
N ALA A 132 8.59 18.04 -3.64
CA ALA A 132 9.19 17.25 -2.58
C ALA A 132 8.81 17.80 -1.19
N ALA A 133 8.88 19.12 -1.00
CA ALA A 133 8.52 19.78 0.26
C ALA A 133 7.03 19.62 0.58
N ALA A 134 6.14 19.84 -0.38
CA ALA A 134 4.70 19.64 -0.19
C ALA A 134 4.36 18.16 0.12
N MET A 135 5.11 17.22 -0.45
CA MET A 135 4.94 15.79 -0.16
C MET A 135 5.46 15.44 1.24
N GLU A 136 6.57 16.03 1.67
CA GLU A 136 7.11 15.86 3.03
C GLU A 136 6.12 16.42 4.07
N GLU A 137 5.64 17.64 3.88
CA GLU A 137 4.61 18.27 4.73
C GLU A 137 3.34 17.41 4.82
N LEU A 138 2.85 16.89 3.69
CA LEU A 138 1.67 16.01 3.67
C LEU A 138 1.89 14.71 4.45
N LEU A 139 3.08 14.12 4.39
CA LEU A 139 3.38 12.86 5.09
C LEU A 139 3.71 13.05 6.58
N GLU A 140 4.00 14.28 6.99
CA GLU A 140 4.18 14.68 8.39
C GLU A 140 2.86 15.13 9.04
N ASP A 141 1.83 15.44 8.26
CA ASP A 141 0.50 15.79 8.79
C ASP A 141 -0.02 14.69 9.74
N PRO A 142 -0.37 15.04 10.99
CA PRO A 142 -0.73 14.05 12.00
C PRO A 142 -2.00 13.25 11.66
N ASN A 143 -2.93 13.84 10.91
CA ASN A 143 -4.15 13.16 10.49
C ASN A 143 -3.86 12.17 9.36
N VAL A 144 -3.01 12.55 8.40
CA VAL A 144 -2.51 11.65 7.35
C VAL A 144 -1.71 10.50 7.96
N VAL A 145 -0.80 10.79 8.90
CA VAL A 145 -0.03 9.76 9.62
C VAL A 145 -0.97 8.82 10.38
N ARG A 146 -1.95 9.34 11.12
CA ARG A 146 -2.90 8.51 11.88
C ARG A 146 -3.73 7.63 10.94
N MET A 147 -4.22 8.19 9.83
CA MET A 147 -4.99 7.46 8.84
C MET A 147 -4.21 6.36 8.12
N THR A 148 -2.93 6.60 7.84
CA THR A 148 -2.11 5.66 7.06
C THR A 148 -1.44 4.60 7.92
N THR A 149 -1.27 4.86 9.22
CA THR A 149 -0.55 3.94 10.12
C THR A 149 -1.46 3.07 10.98
N TYR A 150 -2.70 3.47 11.29
CA TYR A 150 -3.62 2.63 12.08
C TYR A 150 -3.76 1.18 11.56
N PRO A 151 -3.81 0.90 10.24
CA PRO A 151 -4.04 -0.46 9.75
C PRO A 151 -2.84 -1.39 9.98
N ILE A 152 -1.67 -0.81 10.28
CA ILE A 152 -0.36 -1.47 10.27
C ILE A 152 0.42 -1.23 11.57
N ARG A 153 -0.25 -0.79 12.62
CA ARG A 153 0.36 -0.73 13.95
C ARG A 153 0.66 -2.15 14.43
N PRO A 154 1.85 -2.43 14.99
CA PRO A 154 2.19 -3.76 15.49
C PRO A 154 1.23 -4.30 16.55
N LEU A 155 0.55 -3.44 17.31
CA LEU A 155 -0.47 -3.82 18.30
C LEU A 155 -1.86 -4.04 17.67
N PHE A 156 -2.02 -3.73 16.39
CA PHE A 156 -3.29 -3.83 15.70
C PHE A 156 -3.46 -5.22 15.08
N LEU A 157 -4.68 -5.75 15.18
CA LEU A 157 -4.99 -7.12 14.82
C LEU A 157 -4.58 -7.46 13.37
N PRO A 158 -4.93 -6.70 12.33
CA PRO A 158 -4.46 -6.96 10.96
C PRO A 158 -2.96 -7.18 10.79
N TYR A 159 -2.12 -6.40 11.48
CA TYR A 159 -0.67 -6.53 11.40
C TYR A 159 -0.20 -7.88 11.95
N GLN A 160 -0.62 -8.20 13.18
CA GLN A 160 -0.21 -9.43 13.87
C GLN A 160 -0.83 -10.67 13.23
N ALA A 161 -2.06 -10.54 12.76
CA ALA A 161 -2.91 -11.66 12.44
C ALA A 161 -2.88 -12.11 10.99
N PHE A 162 -2.91 -11.14 10.08
CA PHE A 162 -3.28 -11.41 8.70
C PHE A 162 -2.11 -11.27 7.74
N CYS A 163 -1.06 -10.52 8.11
CA CYS A 163 0.05 -10.20 7.20
C CYS A 163 1.44 -10.27 7.85
N TYR A 164 1.59 -10.88 9.03
CA TYR A 164 2.84 -10.86 9.80
C TYR A 164 4.08 -11.29 9.00
N LEU A 165 4.04 -12.45 8.33
CA LEU A 165 5.20 -12.96 7.58
C LEU A 165 5.57 -12.05 6.40
N ILE A 166 4.57 -11.44 5.75
CA ILE A 166 4.78 -10.49 4.65
C ILE A 166 5.40 -9.20 5.19
N PHE A 167 4.90 -8.68 6.31
CA PHE A 167 5.44 -7.47 6.93
C PHE A 167 6.82 -7.67 7.55
N ALA A 168 7.12 -8.87 8.07
CA ALA A 168 8.46 -9.23 8.49
C ALA A 168 9.45 -9.23 7.31
N ASP A 169 9.07 -9.81 6.17
CA ASP A 169 9.87 -9.78 4.93
C ASP A 169 10.14 -8.33 4.47
N TYR A 170 9.11 -7.47 4.53
CA TYR A 170 9.24 -6.05 4.22
C TYR A 170 10.19 -5.34 5.17
N HIS A 171 9.99 -5.54 6.48
CA HIS A 171 10.77 -4.88 7.51
C HIS A 171 12.25 -5.26 7.43
N THR A 172 12.56 -6.55 7.35
CA THR A 172 13.94 -7.06 7.24
C THR A 172 14.63 -6.51 6.00
N THR A 173 13.97 -6.59 4.84
CA THR A 173 14.49 -6.04 3.58
C THR A 173 14.74 -4.53 3.71
N LYS A 174 13.79 -3.79 4.28
CA LYS A 174 13.90 -2.34 4.45
C LYS A 174 15.02 -1.94 5.40
N GLN A 175 15.21 -2.65 6.50
CA GLN A 175 16.30 -2.39 7.45
C GLN A 175 17.67 -2.59 6.79
N VAL A 176 17.84 -3.68 6.04
CA VAL A 176 19.08 -3.98 5.33
C VAL A 176 19.40 -2.91 4.29
N LEU A 177 18.40 -2.45 3.53
CA LEU A 177 18.57 -1.36 2.56
C LEU A 177 19.03 -0.06 3.24
N VAL A 178 18.40 0.33 4.36
CA VAL A 178 18.78 1.56 5.05
C VAL A 178 20.18 1.47 5.67
N ARG A 179 20.56 0.32 6.23
CA ARG A 179 21.91 0.11 6.77
C ARG A 179 23.00 0.25 5.69
N LYS A 180 22.74 -0.25 4.48
CA LYS A 180 23.68 -0.18 3.36
C LYS A 180 23.64 1.15 2.61
N ASN A 181 22.52 1.87 2.69
CA ASN A 181 22.29 3.13 2.00
C ASN A 181 21.69 4.16 2.96
N PRO A 182 22.52 4.81 3.81
CA PRO A 182 22.04 5.76 4.82
C PRO A 182 21.28 6.98 4.25
N GLY A 183 21.47 7.30 2.96
CA GLY A 183 20.75 8.38 2.28
C GLY A 183 19.30 8.06 1.88
N LEU A 184 18.81 6.85 2.16
CA LEU A 184 17.41 6.48 1.91
C LEU A 184 16.48 7.15 2.93
N ARG A 185 15.44 7.82 2.44
CA ARG A 185 14.44 8.51 3.25
C ARG A 185 13.20 7.66 3.40
N ARG A 186 12.88 7.30 4.65
CA ARG A 186 11.65 6.60 4.99
C ARG A 186 10.45 7.50 4.73
N THR A 187 9.30 6.89 4.46
CA THR A 187 8.01 7.58 4.39
C THR A 187 7.48 7.75 5.82
N PHE A 188 6.46 7.01 6.24
CA PHE A 188 5.93 7.09 7.60
C PHE A 188 6.82 6.37 8.61
N THR A 189 6.98 6.99 9.78
CA THR A 189 7.55 6.36 10.98
C THR A 189 6.76 5.08 11.30
N ARG A 190 7.46 3.95 11.42
CA ARG A 190 6.91 2.60 11.70
C ARG A 190 6.07 1.94 10.61
N SER A 191 5.93 2.52 9.41
CA SER A 191 5.37 1.76 8.29
C SER A 191 6.32 0.61 7.90
N PRO A 192 5.86 -0.61 7.57
CA PRO A 192 6.73 -1.66 7.02
C PRO A 192 7.04 -1.41 5.53
N PHE A 193 6.23 -0.61 4.85
CA PHE A 193 6.35 -0.35 3.42
C PHE A 193 7.57 0.53 3.10
N ALA A 194 8.10 0.37 1.89
CA ALA A 194 9.26 1.13 1.42
C ALA A 194 8.88 2.41 0.67
N ALA A 195 7.65 2.48 0.12
CA ALA A 195 7.18 3.60 -0.66
C ALA A 195 5.71 3.92 -0.38
N VAL A 196 5.33 5.16 -0.71
CA VAL A 196 3.97 5.66 -0.69
C VAL A 196 3.69 6.41 -1.99
N THR A 197 2.46 6.27 -2.49
CA THR A 197 1.91 7.08 -3.57
C THR A 197 0.60 7.69 -3.08
N VAL A 198 0.42 8.98 -3.35
CA VAL A 198 -0.83 9.70 -3.09
C VAL A 198 -1.48 10.06 -4.42
N ASN A 199 -2.75 9.72 -4.58
CA ASN A 199 -3.57 10.16 -5.70
C ASN A 199 -4.30 11.42 -5.25
N LEU A 200 -3.98 12.54 -5.89
CA LEU A 200 -4.28 13.89 -5.39
C LEU A 200 -5.59 14.47 -5.91
N GLY A 201 -6.49 13.65 -6.47
CA GLY A 201 -7.84 14.09 -6.83
C GLY A 201 -7.86 15.23 -7.86
N PRO A 202 -8.94 16.05 -7.88
CA PRO A 202 -10.14 15.92 -7.05
C PRO A 202 -10.93 14.63 -7.32
N VAL A 203 -10.77 14.03 -8.50
CA VAL A 203 -11.47 12.79 -8.91
C VAL A 203 -10.46 11.70 -9.24
N SER A 204 -9.99 10.98 -8.21
CA SER A 204 -8.99 9.91 -8.38
C SER A 204 -9.61 8.59 -8.83
N VAL A 205 -10.07 8.53 -10.10
CA VAL A 205 -10.71 7.34 -10.69
C VAL A 205 -9.70 6.53 -11.50
N SER A 206 -9.43 5.30 -11.05
CA SER A 206 -8.43 4.45 -11.68
C SER A 206 -9.05 3.42 -12.60
N LEU A 207 -8.48 3.23 -13.79
CA LEU A 207 -8.77 2.11 -14.69
C LEU A 207 -8.34 0.76 -14.09
N PRO A 208 -8.89 -0.38 -14.54
CA PRO A 208 -8.40 -1.71 -14.15
C PRO A 208 -6.91 -1.86 -14.44
N HIS A 209 -6.15 -2.19 -13.40
CA HIS A 209 -4.71 -2.39 -13.53
C HIS A 209 -4.17 -3.31 -12.44
N THR A 210 -2.94 -3.77 -12.65
CA THR A 210 -2.09 -4.32 -11.59
C THR A 210 -0.92 -3.39 -11.33
N ASP A 211 -0.40 -3.47 -10.11
CA ASP A 211 0.86 -2.85 -9.73
C ASP A 211 2.02 -3.82 -9.95
N ALA A 212 2.21 -4.28 -11.19
CA ALA A 212 3.16 -5.34 -11.52
C ALA A 212 4.63 -5.12 -11.05
N ALA A 213 5.01 -3.88 -10.70
CA ALA A 213 6.32 -3.57 -10.13
C ALA A 213 6.42 -3.85 -8.61
N ASN A 214 5.29 -3.97 -7.92
CA ASN A 214 5.22 -4.35 -6.52
C ASN A 214 5.65 -5.80 -6.31
N LYS A 215 5.95 -6.15 -5.07
CA LYS A 215 6.25 -7.54 -4.71
C LYS A 215 5.01 -8.42 -4.97
N ALA A 216 5.18 -9.46 -5.79
CA ALA A 216 4.08 -10.33 -6.25
C ALA A 216 3.36 -11.04 -5.10
N ASP A 217 4.11 -11.55 -4.13
CA ASP A 217 3.65 -12.20 -2.90
C ASP A 217 3.57 -11.21 -1.72
N GLY A 218 3.37 -9.94 -2.03
CA GLY A 218 3.26 -8.86 -1.08
C GLY A 218 1.85 -8.31 -0.99
N MET A 219 1.56 -7.59 0.10
CA MET A 219 0.38 -6.73 0.20
C MET A 219 0.77 -5.28 -0.12
N CYS A 220 -0.15 -4.49 -0.69
CA CYS A 220 -0.17 -3.04 -0.58
C CYS A 220 -1.29 -2.63 0.37
N LEU A 221 -1.15 -1.47 1.00
CA LEU A 221 -2.19 -0.84 1.79
C LEU A 221 -2.78 0.30 0.99
N ILE A 222 -4.09 0.27 0.74
CA ILE A 222 -4.82 1.35 0.06
C ILE A 222 -5.76 1.97 1.09
N GLY A 223 -5.71 3.29 1.25
CA GLY A 223 -6.67 4.07 2.03
C GLY A 223 -7.45 5.04 1.13
N ALA A 224 -8.76 5.14 1.33
CA ALA A 224 -9.61 6.11 0.63
C ALA A 224 -9.85 7.37 1.48
N LEU A 225 -9.79 8.55 0.85
CA LEU A 225 -10.14 9.83 1.46
C LEU A 225 -11.05 10.62 0.51
N GLY A 226 -11.59 11.73 0.98
CA GLY A 226 -12.46 12.59 0.20
C GLY A 226 -13.83 12.78 0.84
N SER A 227 -14.68 13.51 0.12
CA SER A 227 -16.08 13.73 0.45
C SER A 227 -16.92 13.15 -0.69
N PHE A 228 -17.21 11.85 -0.58
CA PHE A 228 -18.05 11.14 -1.53
C PHE A 228 -18.94 10.12 -0.83
N ASP A 229 -20.08 9.81 -1.44
CA ASP A 229 -20.99 8.79 -0.96
C ASP A 229 -20.63 7.43 -1.53
N ALA A 230 -20.08 6.57 -0.66
CA ALA A 230 -19.66 5.22 -1.04
C ALA A 230 -20.82 4.30 -1.48
N ASP A 231 -22.07 4.68 -1.21
CA ASP A 231 -23.26 3.97 -1.70
C ASP A 231 -23.62 4.36 -3.15
N LYS A 232 -23.04 5.44 -3.68
CA LYS A 232 -23.34 6.00 -5.00
C LYS A 232 -22.13 6.07 -5.95
N GLY A 233 -20.92 5.82 -5.47
CA GLY A 233 -19.71 5.77 -6.28
C GLY A 233 -18.44 5.51 -5.47
N GLY A 234 -17.28 5.53 -6.13
CA GLY A 234 -15.97 5.40 -5.48
C GLY A 234 -15.65 4.03 -4.88
N GLN A 235 -16.46 3.01 -5.19
CA GLN A 235 -16.25 1.63 -4.75
C GLN A 235 -14.93 1.08 -5.29
N LEU A 236 -14.27 0.21 -4.52
CA LEU A 236 -13.10 -0.51 -4.98
C LEU A 236 -13.54 -1.79 -5.71
N VAL A 237 -12.99 -2.04 -6.89
CA VAL A 237 -13.28 -3.25 -7.65
C VAL A 237 -12.03 -4.14 -7.64
N CYS A 238 -12.18 -5.38 -7.21
CA CYS A 238 -11.16 -6.42 -7.33
C CYS A 238 -11.63 -7.44 -8.36
N TRP A 239 -11.19 -7.25 -9.61
CA TRP A 239 -11.72 -7.97 -10.78
C TRP A 239 -11.44 -9.47 -10.73
N ASP A 240 -10.23 -9.87 -10.32
CA ASP A 240 -9.87 -11.29 -10.23
C ASP A 240 -10.59 -12.02 -9.09
N TYR A 241 -11.25 -11.29 -8.19
CA TYR A 241 -12.03 -11.85 -7.09
C TYR A 241 -13.53 -11.82 -7.36
N ASP A 242 -13.99 -11.17 -8.44
CA ASP A 242 -15.39 -10.84 -8.71
C ASP A 242 -16.05 -10.06 -7.55
N LEU A 243 -15.30 -9.13 -6.95
CA LEU A 243 -15.75 -8.35 -5.79
C LEU A 243 -15.81 -6.86 -6.08
N ILE A 244 -16.92 -6.24 -5.68
CA ILE A 244 -17.02 -4.80 -5.48
C ILE A 244 -17.15 -4.51 -4.00
N ILE A 245 -16.34 -3.58 -3.53
CA ILE A 245 -16.23 -3.27 -2.11
C ILE A 245 -16.70 -1.83 -1.94
N ARG A 246 -17.76 -1.65 -1.14
CA ARG A 246 -18.12 -0.31 -0.66
C ARG A 246 -16.95 0.19 0.16
N PHE A 247 -16.25 1.20 -0.35
CA PHE A 247 -14.96 1.63 0.18
C PHE A 247 -15.00 3.11 0.56
N PRO A 248 -15.64 3.45 1.69
CA PRO A 248 -15.86 4.83 2.09
C PRO A 248 -14.57 5.54 2.52
N PRO A 249 -14.57 6.88 2.55
CA PRO A 249 -13.49 7.66 3.16
C PRO A 249 -13.15 7.15 4.55
N GLY A 250 -11.86 7.08 4.87
CA GLY A 250 -11.35 6.58 6.14
C GLY A 250 -11.17 5.06 6.22
N CYS A 251 -11.67 4.29 5.26
CA CYS A 251 -11.41 2.86 5.21
C CYS A 251 -10.06 2.54 4.57
N SER A 252 -9.52 1.39 4.93
CA SER A 252 -8.29 0.87 4.35
C SER A 252 -8.44 -0.59 3.96
N ILE A 253 -7.67 -1.04 2.97
CA ILE A 253 -7.63 -2.43 2.55
C ILE A 253 -6.20 -2.87 2.26
N LEU A 254 -5.87 -4.09 2.64
CA LEU A 254 -4.67 -4.80 2.20
C LEU A 254 -5.03 -5.74 1.05
N ILE A 255 -4.38 -5.61 -0.11
CA ILE A 255 -4.52 -6.53 -1.24
C ILE A 255 -3.16 -6.82 -1.90
N PRO A 256 -2.98 -7.97 -2.57
CA PRO A 256 -1.81 -8.24 -3.38
C PRO A 256 -1.91 -7.57 -4.76
N SER A 257 -1.79 -6.24 -4.78
CA SER A 257 -1.96 -5.39 -5.97
C SER A 257 -1.09 -5.73 -7.18
N ALA A 258 0.04 -6.42 -6.96
CA ALA A 258 0.91 -6.87 -8.04
C ALA A 258 0.27 -7.95 -8.93
N VAL A 259 -0.64 -8.74 -8.37
CA VAL A 259 -1.26 -9.90 -9.04
C VAL A 259 -2.78 -9.82 -9.12
N VAL A 260 -3.40 -8.91 -8.35
CA VAL A 260 -4.85 -8.65 -8.40
C VAL A 260 -5.11 -7.39 -9.20
N THR A 261 -5.85 -7.55 -10.29
CA THR A 261 -6.40 -6.49 -11.11
C THR A 261 -7.44 -5.75 -10.27
N HIS A 262 -7.22 -4.46 -10.09
CA HIS A 262 -8.10 -3.61 -9.30
C HIS A 262 -8.32 -2.25 -9.93
N SER A 263 -9.44 -1.63 -9.58
CA SER A 263 -9.82 -0.27 -9.99
C SER A 263 -10.72 0.37 -8.94
N ASN A 264 -11.19 1.58 -9.20
CA ASN A 264 -12.30 2.14 -8.44
C ASN A 264 -13.33 2.76 -9.39
N THR A 265 -14.58 2.76 -8.98
CA THR A 265 -15.69 3.32 -9.78
C THR A 265 -15.68 4.84 -9.72
N PRO A 266 -16.27 5.51 -10.73
CA PRO A 266 -16.51 6.95 -10.66
C PRO A 266 -17.30 7.38 -9.41
N ILE A 267 -17.12 8.64 -9.01
CA ILE A 267 -17.93 9.32 -7.99
C ILE A 267 -18.92 10.28 -8.68
N ARG A 268 -19.85 10.87 -7.91
CA ARG A 268 -20.81 11.84 -8.47
C ARG A 268 -20.18 13.21 -8.70
N ASP A 269 -20.80 13.99 -9.57
CA ASP A 269 -20.40 15.37 -9.81
C ASP A 269 -20.42 16.19 -8.51
N GLY A 270 -19.36 16.97 -8.29
CA GLY A 270 -19.17 17.77 -7.09
C GLY A 270 -18.63 17.01 -5.87
N GLU A 271 -18.48 15.68 -5.94
CA GLU A 271 -17.77 14.89 -4.92
C GLU A 271 -16.25 14.92 -5.16
N GLU A 272 -15.48 14.65 -4.11
CA GLU A 272 -14.02 14.51 -4.19
C GLU A 272 -13.57 13.15 -3.66
N ARG A 273 -12.56 12.56 -4.32
CA ARG A 273 -11.93 11.30 -3.91
C ARG A 273 -10.42 11.35 -4.11
N PHE A 274 -9.72 10.98 -3.04
CA PHE A 274 -8.29 10.83 -2.98
C PHE A 274 -7.94 9.42 -2.47
N SER A 275 -6.69 9.03 -2.61
CA SER A 275 -6.22 7.79 -1.97
C SER A 275 -4.74 7.85 -1.63
N ILE A 276 -4.38 7.17 -0.54
CA ILE A 276 -2.99 6.98 -0.14
C ILE A 276 -2.68 5.48 -0.22
N ILE A 277 -1.62 5.13 -0.95
CA ILE A 277 -1.22 3.75 -1.20
C ILE A 277 0.19 3.54 -0.67
N GLN A 278 0.38 2.59 0.24
CA GLN A 278 1.70 2.17 0.69
C GLN A 278 2.06 0.80 0.11
N TYR A 279 3.27 0.66 -0.40
CA TYR A 279 3.72 -0.53 -1.12
C TYR A 279 5.23 -0.72 -1.04
N THR A 280 5.69 -1.88 -1.50
CA THR A 280 7.12 -2.20 -1.62
C THR A 280 7.37 -2.82 -2.99
N ALA A 281 8.26 -2.19 -3.77
CA ALA A 281 8.63 -2.69 -5.10
C ALA A 281 9.36 -4.04 -5.01
N GLY A 282 9.00 -4.99 -5.88
CA GLY A 282 9.64 -6.31 -5.94
C GLY A 282 11.12 -6.23 -6.31
N GLY A 283 11.52 -5.18 -7.03
CA GLY A 283 12.92 -4.91 -7.37
C GLY A 283 13.81 -4.74 -6.14
N LEU A 284 13.29 -4.18 -5.05
CA LEU A 284 14.06 -3.98 -3.81
C LEU A 284 14.51 -5.31 -3.19
N PHE A 285 13.64 -6.32 -3.22
CA PHE A 285 13.97 -7.67 -2.75
C PHE A 285 15.00 -8.34 -3.64
N ARG A 286 14.87 -8.20 -4.97
CA ARG A 286 15.87 -8.74 -5.91
C ARG A 286 17.23 -8.08 -5.74
N TRP A 287 17.25 -6.76 -5.53
CA TRP A 287 18.49 -6.03 -5.24
C TRP A 287 19.22 -6.61 -4.02
N VAL A 288 18.50 -6.82 -2.90
CA VAL A 288 19.08 -7.45 -1.70
C VAL A 288 19.51 -8.90 -1.99
N ALA A 289 18.65 -9.71 -2.62
CA ALA A 289 18.93 -11.11 -2.93
C ALA A 289 20.13 -11.30 -3.88
N ASN A 290 20.41 -10.31 -4.74
CA ASN A 290 21.57 -10.32 -5.63
C ASN A 290 22.87 -9.84 -4.95
N GLY A 291 22.83 -9.48 -3.67
CA GLY A 291 23.98 -8.90 -2.97
C GLY A 291 24.19 -7.42 -3.31
N PHE A 292 23.11 -6.65 -3.40
CA PHE A 292 23.11 -5.20 -3.69
C PHE A 292 23.58 -4.84 -5.10
N GLN A 293 23.12 -5.60 -6.09
CA GLN A 293 23.36 -5.32 -7.51
C GLN A 293 22.13 -5.66 -8.37
N SER A 294 22.13 -5.14 -9.60
CA SER A 294 21.03 -5.37 -10.54
C SER A 294 20.99 -6.83 -11.00
N ASP A 295 19.82 -7.28 -11.46
CA ASP A 295 19.69 -8.61 -12.08
C ASP A 295 20.66 -8.77 -13.27
N ARG A 296 20.87 -7.68 -14.05
CA ARG A 296 21.82 -7.66 -15.16
C ARG A 296 23.26 -7.90 -14.68
N SER A 297 23.71 -7.18 -13.65
CA SER A 297 25.06 -7.28 -13.10
C SER A 297 25.31 -8.65 -12.47
N TRP A 298 24.31 -9.16 -11.74
CA TRP A 298 24.37 -10.49 -11.15
C TRP A 298 24.44 -11.57 -12.23
N LEU A 299 23.60 -11.50 -13.28
CA LEU A 299 23.60 -12.48 -14.36
C LEU A 299 24.92 -12.51 -15.14
N ALA A 300 25.56 -11.34 -15.32
CA ALA A 300 26.84 -11.25 -16.00
C ALA A 300 28.01 -11.89 -15.23
N SER A 301 27.85 -12.08 -13.91
CA SER A 301 28.87 -12.65 -13.03
C SER A 301 28.49 -14.00 -12.41
N ALA A 302 27.27 -14.49 -12.67
CA ALA A 302 26.75 -15.72 -12.07
C ALA A 302 27.44 -16.96 -12.62
N SER A 303 27.81 -17.88 -11.73
CA SER A 303 28.29 -19.21 -12.11
C SER A 303 27.16 -20.07 -12.68
N ALA A 304 27.51 -21.17 -13.38
CA ALA A 304 26.51 -22.14 -13.83
C ALA A 304 25.70 -22.73 -12.65
N GLU A 305 26.33 -22.91 -11.49
CA GLU A 305 25.69 -23.36 -10.26
C GLU A 305 24.70 -22.32 -9.73
N ASP A 306 25.07 -21.03 -9.70
CA ASP A 306 24.16 -19.95 -9.29
C ASP A 306 22.92 -19.86 -10.19
N LEU A 307 23.10 -20.02 -11.50
CA LEU A 307 22.01 -20.03 -12.47
C LEU A 307 21.08 -21.23 -12.26
N ALA A 308 21.64 -22.43 -12.05
CA ALA A 308 20.88 -23.63 -11.76
C ALA A 308 20.08 -23.49 -10.44
N ARG A 309 20.71 -22.96 -9.38
CA ARG A 309 20.04 -22.67 -8.11
C ARG A 309 18.88 -21.68 -8.30
N ARG A 310 19.11 -20.58 -9.02
CA ARG A 310 18.07 -19.56 -9.28
C ARG A 310 16.89 -20.12 -10.08
N GLU A 311 17.16 -21.02 -11.02
CA GLU A 311 16.10 -21.68 -11.77
C GLU A 311 15.28 -22.63 -10.88
N GLU A 312 15.91 -23.35 -9.96
CA GLU A 312 15.20 -24.20 -8.99
C GLU A 312 14.36 -23.37 -8.02
N GLU A 313 14.93 -22.29 -7.47
CA GLU A 313 14.19 -21.30 -6.66
C GLU A 313 13.00 -20.71 -7.43
N ARG A 314 13.13 -20.48 -8.74
CA ARG A 314 12.03 -19.97 -9.58
C ARG A 314 10.86 -20.95 -9.66
N LYS A 315 11.13 -22.26 -9.73
CA LYS A 315 10.09 -23.31 -9.74
C LYS A 315 9.35 -23.35 -8.40
N ALA A 316 10.06 -23.24 -7.28
CA ALA A 316 9.47 -23.26 -5.94
C ALA A 316 8.78 -21.94 -5.54
N ARG A 317 9.17 -20.82 -6.17
CA ARG A 317 8.79 -19.45 -5.79
C ARG A 317 7.30 -19.26 -5.50
N CYS A 318 6.42 -19.79 -6.37
CA CYS A 318 4.98 -19.62 -6.18
C CYS A 318 4.49 -20.38 -4.94
N ALA A 319 4.95 -21.62 -4.75
CA ALA A 319 4.59 -22.41 -3.58
C ALA A 319 5.11 -21.77 -2.29
N ASP A 320 6.34 -21.23 -2.30
CA ASP A 320 6.93 -20.57 -1.14
C ASP A 320 6.27 -19.22 -0.82
N ALA A 321 5.92 -18.45 -1.85
CA ALA A 321 5.11 -17.24 -1.71
C ALA A 321 3.79 -17.53 -0.99
N LEU A 322 3.07 -18.58 -1.39
CA LEU A 322 1.78 -18.94 -0.81
C LEU A 322 1.86 -19.33 0.68
N LYS A 323 3.03 -19.78 1.16
CA LYS A 323 3.25 -20.10 2.59
C LYS A 323 3.24 -18.84 3.49
N LYS A 324 3.45 -17.65 2.91
CA LYS A 324 3.46 -16.38 3.66
C LYS A 324 2.06 -15.87 3.98
N PHE A 325 1.04 -16.34 3.25
CA PHE A 325 -0.35 -15.96 3.47
C PHE A 325 -0.95 -16.83 4.58
N PRO A 326 -1.39 -16.25 5.72
CA PRO A 326 -1.96 -17.00 6.82
C PRO A 326 -3.25 -17.72 6.41
N LEU A 327 -3.48 -18.90 7.00
CA LEU A 327 -4.74 -19.61 6.84
C LEU A 327 -5.75 -19.11 7.86
N TRP A 328 -6.96 -18.80 7.41
CA TRP A 328 -8.05 -18.31 8.25
C TRP A 328 -8.38 -19.25 9.41
N LYS A 329 -8.28 -20.57 9.22
CA LYS A 329 -8.48 -21.55 10.30
C LYS A 329 -7.44 -21.42 11.42
N ASP A 330 -6.20 -21.06 11.09
CA ASP A 330 -5.12 -20.95 12.07
C ASP A 330 -5.30 -19.67 12.90
N VAL A 331 -5.77 -18.59 12.26
CA VAL A 331 -6.19 -17.34 12.90
C VAL A 331 -7.37 -17.57 13.86
N LYS A 332 -8.35 -18.40 13.48
CA LYS A 332 -9.53 -18.71 14.33
C LYS A 332 -9.21 -19.56 15.56
N VAL A 333 -8.31 -20.52 15.43
CA VAL A 333 -8.07 -21.57 16.45
C VAL A 333 -6.98 -21.15 17.44
N ARG A 334 -6.15 -20.15 17.12
CA ARG A 334 -5.05 -19.70 17.98
C ARG A 334 -4.85 -18.19 18.01
N ASN A 335 -4.70 -17.74 19.26
CA ASN A 335 -3.83 -16.67 19.76
C ASN A 335 -2.52 -16.61 18.95
N PHE A 336 -2.15 -15.45 18.37
CA PHE A 336 -1.09 -15.25 17.37
C PHE A 336 0.35 -15.53 17.86
N SER A 337 0.64 -16.78 18.22
CA SER A 337 1.98 -17.36 18.20
C SER A 337 1.97 -18.53 17.21
N GLY A 338 2.44 -18.28 15.99
CA GLY A 338 2.61 -19.31 14.99
C GLY A 338 3.56 -20.40 15.50
N ARG A 339 3.02 -21.60 15.73
CA ARG A 339 3.71 -22.88 16.04
C ARG A 339 5.01 -22.76 16.84
N GLY A 340 4.88 -23.01 18.15
CA GLY A 340 5.97 -22.86 19.11
C GLY A 340 6.01 -21.43 19.62
N ARG A 341 6.52 -21.22 20.82
CA ARG A 341 7.27 -20.00 21.04
C ARG A 341 8.36 -20.01 19.95
N VAL A 342 8.13 -19.35 18.82
CA VAL A 342 9.16 -18.42 18.38
C VAL A 342 9.30 -17.56 19.62
N GLU A 343 10.39 -17.77 20.35
CA GLU A 343 10.80 -16.83 21.38
C GLU A 343 10.43 -15.48 20.82
N VAL A 344 9.60 -14.74 21.56
CA VAL A 344 9.57 -13.30 21.42
C VAL A 344 11.04 -12.95 21.38
N TRP A 345 11.59 -12.71 20.18
CA TRP A 345 12.96 -12.25 20.05
C TRP A 345 12.94 -11.02 20.90
N ASP A 346 13.70 -11.14 21.99
CA ASP A 346 13.50 -10.40 23.21
C ASP A 346 13.12 -8.97 22.86
N SER A 347 11.90 -8.61 23.26
CA SER A 347 11.50 -7.21 23.27
C SER A 347 12.48 -6.37 24.08
N GLY A 348 13.41 -6.97 24.83
CA GLY A 348 14.57 -6.36 25.48
C GLY A 348 15.45 -5.48 24.59
N ASP A 349 15.49 -5.65 23.26
CA ASP A 349 16.20 -4.71 22.36
C ASP A 349 15.30 -3.57 21.82
N VAL A 350 14.01 -3.56 22.14
CA VAL A 350 13.05 -2.54 21.68
C VAL A 350 12.07 -2.11 22.80
N THR A 351 12.41 -2.28 24.08
CA THR A 351 11.61 -1.77 25.21
C THR A 351 12.22 -0.58 25.93
N ASP A 352 13.36 -0.05 25.49
CA ASP A 352 13.79 1.27 25.94
C ASP A 352 13.21 2.37 25.04
N PHE A 353 11.94 2.71 25.30
CA PHE A 353 11.31 3.92 24.77
C PHE A 353 11.52 5.13 25.70
N SER A 354 12.35 5.03 26.74
CA SER A 354 12.62 6.13 27.68
C SER A 354 13.69 7.11 27.17
N ASN A 355 14.44 6.74 26.13
CA ASN A 355 15.45 7.58 25.48
C ASN A 355 14.94 8.34 24.23
N LEU A 356 13.63 8.35 23.97
CA LEU A 356 13.00 9.34 23.09
C LEU A 356 12.54 10.54 23.92
N THR A 357 13.49 11.19 24.60
CA THR A 357 13.29 12.57 25.03
C THR A 357 13.37 13.46 23.81
N ASP A 358 12.41 14.37 23.70
CA ASP A 358 12.36 15.42 22.69
C ASP A 358 13.75 16.01 22.43
N CYS A 359 14.23 15.91 21.20
CA CYS A 359 15.36 16.72 20.75
C CYS A 359 14.88 18.17 20.69
N GLU A 360 14.80 18.82 21.84
CA GLU A 360 14.88 20.26 21.92
C GLU A 360 16.21 20.69 21.30
N SER A 361 16.09 21.66 20.42
CA SER A 361 17.16 22.25 19.66
C SER A 361 18.14 23.02 20.56
N GLU A 362 19.31 22.46 20.82
CA GLU A 362 20.51 23.25 21.09
C GLU A 362 21.63 22.78 20.18
N GLY A 363 21.76 23.47 19.03
CA GLY A 363 22.86 23.31 18.09
C GLY A 363 23.34 24.70 17.67
N GLU A 364 24.55 25.03 18.10
CA GLU A 364 25.26 26.29 17.91
C GLU A 364 25.21 26.80 16.46
N ARG A 365 24.96 28.11 16.31
CA ARG A 365 25.10 28.82 15.04
C ARG A 365 26.57 28.78 14.58
N PRO A 366 26.88 28.38 13.34
CA PRO A 366 28.24 28.51 12.82
C PRO A 366 28.61 29.99 12.65
N ALA A 367 29.80 30.33 13.17
CA ALA A 367 30.37 31.67 13.19
C ALA A 367 30.56 32.27 11.78
N LYS A 368 30.29 33.59 11.68
CA LYS A 368 30.54 34.42 10.50
C LYS A 368 32.00 34.28 10.03
N ARG A 369 32.22 33.85 8.79
CA ARG A 369 33.51 34.03 8.10
C ARG A 369 33.81 35.53 7.99
N LYS A 370 34.88 35.98 8.67
CA LYS A 370 35.51 37.27 8.43
C LYS A 370 36.14 37.28 7.03
N ARG A 371 35.86 38.33 6.26
CA ARG A 371 36.69 38.75 5.12
C ARG A 371 38.07 39.12 5.65
N GLN A 372 39.12 38.60 5.03
CA GLN A 372 40.41 39.27 4.98
C GLN A 372 40.67 39.68 3.53
N THR A 373 41.28 40.85 3.46
CA THR A 373 41.41 41.85 2.38
C THR A 373 41.96 41.36 1.07
#